data_AF-A0A6M3IEB5-F1
#
_entry.id   AF-A0A6M3IEB5-F1
#
_cell.length_a   1.000
_cell.length_b   1.000
_cell.length_c   1.000
_cell.angle_alpha   90.00
_cell.angle_beta   90.00
_cell.angle_gamma   90.00
#
_symmetry.space_group_name_H-M   'P 1'
#
loop_
_entity.id
_entity.type
_entity.pdbx_description
1 polymer ?
#
loop_
_entity_poly.entity_id
_entity_poly.type
_entity_poly.pdbx_seq_one_letter_code
_entity_poly.pdbx_strand_id
1 'polypeptide(L)'
;MTEIKYVGRISLDYDSYTELPTAIRALLKLYFDRNVRRVGLYSSASGRGLHILATLNKPITVTEQLRIRQELGDCKDRVKFSKKDLKKGFNPDVLFTHKKVNGKWKKEQLIIQLKG
;
A
#
# COMPACT_ATOMS: atom_id res chain seq x y z
N MET A 1 18.31 -15.53 -3.35
CA MET A 1 17.56 -14.60 -4.22
C MET A 1 17.94 -13.18 -3.83
N THR A 2 18.44 -12.38 -4.77
CA THR A 2 18.79 -10.98 -4.53
C THR A 2 17.50 -10.17 -4.33
N GLU A 3 17.32 -9.57 -3.17
CA GLU A 3 16.10 -8.84 -2.84
C GLU A 3 16.04 -7.54 -3.67
N ILE A 4 15.02 -7.40 -4.52
CA ILE A 4 14.85 -6.23 -5.37
C ILE A 4 14.49 -5.03 -4.48
N LYS A 5 15.38 -4.02 -4.45
CA LYS A 5 15.12 -2.71 -3.83
C LYS A 5 14.32 -1.85 -4.80
N TYR A 6 13.27 -1.18 -4.33
CA TYR A 6 12.45 -0.28 -5.15
C TYR A 6 12.23 1.06 -4.46
N VAL A 7 11.63 1.97 -5.22
CA VAL A 7 11.33 3.35 -4.87
C VAL A 7 10.28 3.41 -3.75
N GLY A 8 10.65 3.06 -2.52
CA GLY A 8 10.11 3.59 -1.26
C GLY A 8 8.59 3.69 -1.06
N ARG A 9 7.72 3.05 -1.85
CA ARG A 9 6.28 3.32 -1.80
C ARG A 9 5.59 2.42 -0.77
N ILE A 10 4.67 3.01 -0.01
CA ILE A 10 3.78 2.31 0.92
C ILE A 10 2.35 2.62 0.52
N SER A 11 1.54 1.57 0.34
CA SER A 11 0.09 1.63 0.11
C SER A 11 -0.62 0.97 1.28
N LEU A 12 -1.57 1.66 1.89
CA LEU A 12 -2.47 1.10 2.89
C LEU A 12 -3.90 1.28 2.41
N ASP A 13 -4.72 0.27 2.61
CA ASP A 13 -6.15 0.26 2.30
C ASP A 13 -6.94 -0.10 3.56
N TYR A 14 -7.92 0.75 3.87
CA TYR A 14 -8.84 0.65 4.99
C TYR A 14 -10.25 0.57 4.42
N ASP A 15 -10.93 -0.55 4.62
CA ASP A 15 -12.17 -0.89 3.92
C ASP A 15 -13.36 -0.04 4.38
N SER A 16 -13.26 0.63 5.54
CA SER A 16 -14.34 1.40 6.17
C SER A 16 -13.88 2.70 6.82
N TYR A 17 -14.71 3.75 6.79
CA TYR A 17 -14.48 4.98 7.59
C TYR A 17 -14.46 4.75 9.10
N THR A 18 -15.01 3.65 9.59
CA THR A 18 -14.84 3.27 11.00
C THR A 18 -13.37 3.04 11.36
N GLU A 19 -12.51 2.80 10.37
CA GLU A 19 -11.07 2.67 10.52
C GLU A 19 -10.32 4.00 10.37
N LEU A 20 -11.02 5.14 10.20
CA LEU A 20 -10.42 6.47 10.08
C LEU A 20 -9.43 6.80 11.20
N PRO A 21 -9.70 6.53 12.50
CA PRO A 21 -8.70 6.76 13.54
C PRO A 21 -7.42 5.92 13.35
N THR A 22 -7.54 4.70 12.83
CA THR A 22 -6.41 3.83 12.53
C THR A 22 -5.65 4.32 11.31
N ALA A 23 -6.34 4.76 10.27
CA ALA A 23 -5.75 5.39 9.09
C ALA A 23 -4.98 6.67 9.48
N ILE A 24 -5.56 7.55 10.29
CA ILE A 24 -4.87 8.76 10.78
C ILE A 24 -3.62 8.39 11.58
N ARG A 25 -3.69 7.40 12.49
CA ARG A 25 -2.50 6.94 13.24
C ARG A 25 -1.41 6.41 12.31
N ALA A 26 -1.77 5.65 11.29
CA ALA A 26 -0.81 5.16 10.30
C ALA A 26 -0.19 6.30 9.47
N LEU A 27 -0.99 7.29 9.09
CA LEU A 27 -0.53 8.49 8.40
C LEU A 27 0.50 9.24 9.23
N LEU A 28 0.21 9.47 10.52
CA LEU A 28 1.11 10.16 11.44
C LEU A 28 2.40 9.35 11.66
N LYS A 29 2.30 8.03 11.88
CA LYS A 29 3.48 7.15 11.99
C LYS A 29 4.35 7.19 10.73
N LEU A 30 3.73 7.20 9.55
CA LEU A 30 4.49 7.37 8.32
C LEU A 30 5.21 8.72 8.37
N TYR A 31 4.47 9.82 8.53
CA TYR A 31 5.00 11.18 8.46
C TYR A 31 6.15 11.44 9.45
N PHE A 32 5.98 11.06 10.72
CA PHE A 32 6.94 11.35 11.79
C PHE A 32 8.03 10.29 11.93
N ASP A 33 7.71 8.99 11.80
CA ASP A 33 8.64 7.93 12.18
C ASP A 33 9.42 7.35 10.98
N ARG A 34 8.96 7.60 9.75
CA ARG A 34 9.46 6.87 8.56
C ARG A 34 10.13 7.73 7.48
N ASN A 35 10.49 8.97 7.79
CA ASN A 35 11.23 9.87 6.88
C ASN A 35 10.66 9.85 5.44
N VAL A 36 9.36 10.15 5.35
CA VAL A 36 8.59 10.12 4.10
C VAL A 36 8.84 11.40 3.32
N ARG A 37 9.03 11.27 2.01
CA ARG A 37 9.07 12.42 1.10
C ARG A 37 7.70 13.02 0.86
N ARG A 38 6.68 12.16 0.72
CA ARG A 38 5.30 12.54 0.41
C ARG A 38 4.35 11.53 1.04
N VAL A 39 3.26 12.00 1.60
CA VAL A 39 2.16 11.16 2.05
C VAL A 39 0.83 11.81 1.70
N GLY A 40 -0.16 11.02 1.32
CA GLY A 40 -1.51 11.46 1.02
C GLY A 40 -2.55 10.48 1.54
N LEU A 41 -3.71 11.02 1.94
CA LEU A 41 -4.91 10.29 2.32
C LEU A 41 -5.97 10.52 1.24
N TYR A 42 -6.59 9.44 0.77
CA TYR A 42 -7.56 9.45 -0.32
C TYR A 42 -8.80 8.66 0.10
N SER A 43 -10.00 9.11 -0.29
CA SER A 43 -11.18 8.26 -0.22
C SER A 43 -11.08 7.14 -1.27
N SER A 44 -11.56 5.95 -0.93
CA SER A 44 -11.68 4.87 -1.91
C SER A 44 -12.67 5.23 -3.01
N ALA A 45 -12.57 4.61 -4.18
CA ALA A 45 -13.47 4.91 -5.31
C ALA A 45 -14.95 4.60 -5.03
N SER A 46 -15.23 3.70 -4.08
CA SER A 46 -16.59 3.40 -3.62
C SER A 46 -17.08 4.40 -2.56
N GLY A 47 -16.23 5.33 -2.14
CA GLY A 47 -16.50 6.31 -1.10
C GLY A 47 -16.70 5.69 0.28
N ARG A 48 -16.41 4.40 0.49
CA ARG A 48 -16.66 3.71 1.77
C ARG A 48 -15.42 3.47 2.62
N GLY A 49 -14.23 3.65 2.04
CA GLY A 49 -12.95 3.37 2.66
C GLY A 49 -11.93 4.48 2.42
N LEU A 50 -10.72 4.26 2.91
CA LEU A 50 -9.62 5.21 2.89
C LEU A 50 -8.35 4.53 2.41
N HIS A 51 -7.59 5.21 1.55
CA HIS A 51 -6.28 4.77 1.12
C HIS A 51 -5.22 5.75 1.59
N ILE A 52 -4.07 5.23 2.03
CA ILE A 52 -2.87 6.02 2.27
C ILE A 52 -1.82 5.64 1.23
N LEU A 53 -1.24 6.66 0.60
CA LEU A 53 -0.09 6.51 -0.26
C LEU A 53 1.08 7.32 0.31
N ALA A 54 2.17 6.64 0.62
CA ALA A 54 3.43 7.24 1.09
C ALA A 54 4.58 6.91 0.13
N THR A 55 5.51 7.85 -0.03
CA THR A 55 6.80 7.66 -0.73
C THR A 55 7.94 8.00 0.21
N LEU A 56 8.71 7.00 0.62
CA LEU A 56 9.84 7.12 1.54
C LEU A 56 11.05 7.78 0.86
N ASN A 57 11.90 8.45 1.65
CA ASN A 57 13.15 9.04 1.15
C ASN A 57 14.22 8.00 0.79
N LYS A 58 14.09 6.77 1.30
CA LYS A 58 15.03 5.68 1.03
C LYS A 58 14.33 4.52 0.32
N PRO A 59 15.02 3.81 -0.60
CA PRO A 59 14.53 2.56 -1.14
C PRO A 59 14.34 1.51 -0.03
N ILE A 60 13.31 0.68 -0.16
CA ILE A 60 13.03 -0.45 0.75
C ILE A 60 12.86 -1.74 -0.05
N THR A 61 12.96 -2.89 0.62
CA THR A 61 12.76 -4.21 0.01
C THR A 61 11.29 -4.66 0.09
N VAL A 62 10.88 -5.66 -0.70
CA VAL A 62 9.45 -6.07 -0.79
C VAL A 62 8.98 -6.56 0.57
N THR A 63 9.84 -7.32 1.24
CA THR A 63 9.60 -7.84 2.58
C THR A 63 9.44 -6.69 3.58
N GLU A 64 10.28 -5.66 3.50
CA GLU A 64 10.20 -4.50 4.38
C GLU A 64 8.88 -3.72 4.20
N GLN A 65 8.45 -3.46 2.97
CA GLN A 65 7.14 -2.84 2.72
C GLN A 65 6.01 -3.69 3.28
N LEU A 66 6.02 -5.00 3.05
CA LEU A 66 4.96 -5.88 3.56
C LEU A 66 4.92 -5.89 5.10
N ARG A 67 6.08 -5.80 5.75
CA ARG A 67 6.20 -5.66 7.20
C ARG A 67 5.58 -4.33 7.67
N ILE A 68 5.94 -3.22 7.03
CA ILE A 68 5.39 -1.88 7.33
C ILE A 68 3.87 -1.86 7.13
N ARG A 69 3.37 -2.44 6.03
CA ARG A 69 1.93 -2.52 5.74
C ARG A 69 1.16 -3.29 6.82
N GLN A 70 1.70 -4.42 7.28
CA GLN A 70 1.12 -5.18 8.40
C GLN A 70 1.13 -4.40 9.71
N GLU A 71 2.25 -3.75 10.03
CA GLU A 71 2.43 -2.93 11.22
C GLU A 71 1.44 -1.76 11.28
N LEU A 72 1.10 -1.18 10.12
CA LEU A 72 0.22 -0.03 9.98
C LEU A 72 -1.25 -0.41 9.74
N GLY A 73 -1.57 -1.70 9.73
CA GLY A 73 -2.96 -2.18 9.66
C GLY A 73 -3.58 -2.16 8.26
N ASP A 74 -2.79 -2.38 7.21
CA ASP A 74 -3.33 -2.63 5.86
C ASP A 74 -4.28 -3.84 5.85
N CYS A 75 -5.26 -3.82 4.93
CA CYS A 75 -6.20 -4.91 4.73
C CYS A 75 -5.49 -6.28 4.66
N LYS A 76 -5.86 -7.18 5.59
CA LYS A 76 -5.20 -8.48 5.77
C LYS A 76 -5.20 -9.34 4.51
N ASP A 77 -6.27 -9.26 3.72
CA ASP A 77 -6.40 -10.02 2.47
C ASP A 77 -5.46 -9.51 1.39
N ARG A 78 -5.26 -8.19 1.27
CA ARG A 78 -4.27 -7.60 0.35
C ARG A 78 -2.86 -8.03 0.72
N VAL A 79 -2.51 -7.99 2.01
CA VAL A 79 -1.20 -8.46 2.49
C VAL A 79 -0.99 -9.94 2.20
N LYS A 80 -2.00 -10.79 2.48
CA LYS A 80 -1.95 -12.24 2.21
C LYS A 80 -1.77 -12.52 0.72
N PHE A 81 -2.47 -11.78 -0.12
CA PHE A 81 -2.33 -11.86 -1.57
C PHE A 81 -0.92 -11.45 -2.03
N SER A 82 -0.41 -10.30 -1.59
CA SER A 82 0.94 -9.83 -1.91
C SER A 82 2.04 -10.82 -1.48
N LYS A 83 1.88 -11.47 -0.31
CA LYS A 83 2.79 -12.55 0.13
C LYS A 83 2.77 -13.76 -0.80
N LYS A 84 1.60 -14.15 -1.34
CA LYS A 84 1.49 -15.27 -2.30
C LYS A 84 2.16 -14.93 -3.63
N ASP A 85 1.99 -13.71 -4.11
CA ASP A 85 2.60 -13.25 -5.36
C ASP A 85 4.12 -13.13 -5.25
N LEU A 86 4.63 -12.63 -4.12
CA LEU A 86 6.07 -12.62 -3.85
C LEU A 86 6.69 -14.02 -3.91
N LYS A 87 6.01 -15.04 -3.37
CA LYS A 87 6.47 -16.44 -3.45
C LYS A 87 6.54 -16.98 -4.87
N LYS A 88 5.77 -16.39 -5.80
CA LYS A 88 5.78 -16.73 -7.23
C LYS A 88 6.78 -15.88 -8.03
N GLY A 89 7.56 -15.03 -7.37
CA GLY A 89 8.50 -14.12 -8.02
C GLY A 89 7.86 -12.83 -8.56
N PHE A 90 6.59 -12.56 -8.26
CA PHE A 90 5.91 -11.33 -8.69
C PHE A 90 6.09 -10.21 -7.65
N ASN A 91 6.28 -8.98 -8.14
CA ASN A 91 6.43 -7.80 -7.30
C ASN A 91 5.05 -7.18 -6.95
N PRO A 92 4.68 -7.07 -5.65
CA PRO A 92 3.39 -6.57 -5.21
C PRO A 92 3.25 -5.03 -5.17
N ASP A 93 4.26 -4.26 -5.58
CA ASP A 93 4.34 -2.78 -5.45
C ASP A 93 3.37 -1.98 -6.37
N VAL A 94 2.39 -2.65 -6.98
CA VAL A 94 1.44 -1.99 -7.87
C VAL A 94 0.22 -1.56 -7.04
N LEU A 95 0.17 -0.26 -6.80
CA LEU A 95 -0.59 0.46 -5.79
C LEU A 95 -2.13 0.41 -5.87
N PHE A 96 -2.74 -0.17 -6.91
CA PHE A 96 -4.20 -0.11 -7.12
C PHE A 96 -4.81 -1.42 -7.62
N THR A 97 -4.00 -2.45 -7.61
CA THR A 97 -4.06 -3.39 -8.70
C THR A 97 -4.89 -4.60 -8.36
N HIS A 98 -5.49 -4.71 -7.18
CA HIS A 98 -6.29 -5.88 -6.89
C HIS A 98 -7.58 -5.40 -6.28
N LYS A 99 -8.55 -5.13 -7.15
CA LYS A 99 -9.96 -5.00 -6.76
C LYS A 99 -10.63 -6.35 -6.99
N LYS A 100 -11.48 -6.76 -6.06
CA LYS A 100 -12.35 -7.91 -6.26
C LYS A 100 -13.49 -7.49 -7.19
N VAL A 101 -13.44 -7.93 -8.44
CA VAL A 101 -14.49 -7.72 -9.45
C VAL A 101 -15.16 -9.07 -9.68
N ASN A 102 -16.45 -9.19 -9.37
CA ASN A 102 -17.22 -10.43 -9.48
C ASN A 102 -16.55 -11.64 -8.79
N GLY A 103 -16.06 -11.43 -7.57
CA GLY A 103 -15.43 -12.49 -6.78
C GLY A 103 -13.95 -12.78 -7.11
N LYS A 104 -13.39 -12.17 -8.17
CA LYS A 104 -12.01 -12.42 -8.62
C LYS A 104 -11.11 -11.19 -8.42
N TRP A 105 -9.88 -11.39 -7.98
CA TRP A 105 -8.87 -10.33 -7.86
C TRP A 105 -8.32 -10.00 -9.25
N LYS A 106 -8.52 -8.77 -9.73
CA LYS A 106 -8.06 -8.30 -11.05
C LYS A 106 -6.93 -7.27 -10.93
N LYS A 107 -5.89 -7.43 -11.77
CA LYS A 107 -4.70 -6.58 -11.91
C LYS A 107 -5.01 -5.20 -12.57
N GLU A 108 -5.17 -4.10 -11.83
CA GLU A 108 -5.19 -2.71 -12.36
C GLU A 108 -3.90 -1.90 -12.15
N GLN A 109 -3.05 -1.76 -13.18
CA GLN A 109 -1.90 -0.86 -13.15
C GLN A 109 -2.37 0.60 -13.29
N LEU A 110 -2.51 1.32 -12.19
CA LEU A 110 -2.58 2.79 -12.24
C LEU A 110 -1.16 3.33 -12.45
N ILE A 111 -0.82 3.60 -13.70
CA ILE A 111 0.31 4.45 -14.06
C ILE A 111 -0.09 5.86 -13.66
N ILE A 112 0.24 6.26 -12.42
CA ILE A 112 0.13 7.67 -12.02
C ILE A 112 1.26 8.41 -12.73
N GLN A 113 0.97 8.94 -13.93
CA GLN A 113 1.76 10.02 -14.52
C GLN A 113 1.60 11.24 -13.61
N LEU A 114 2.60 11.48 -12.76
CA LEU A 114 2.73 12.76 -12.07
C LEU A 114 3.13 13.78 -13.16
N LYS A 115 2.15 14.56 -13.65
CA LYS A 115 2.49 15.78 -14.40
C LYS A 115 3.22 16.70 -13.44
N GLY A 116 4.45 17.06 -13.80
CA GLY A 116 5.25 18.10 -13.15
C GLY A 116 4.69 19.48 -13.47
#